data_AF-A0AA39WBM8-F1
#
_entry.id   AF-A0AA39WBM8-F1
#
_cell.length_a   1.000
_cell.length_b   1.000
_cell.length_c   1.000
_cell.angle_alpha   90.00
_cell.angle_beta   90.00
_cell.angle_gamma   90.00
#
_symmetry.space_group_name_H-M   'P 1'
#
loop_
_entity.id
_entity.type
_entity.pdbx_description
1 polymer ?
#
loop_
_entity_poly.entity_id
_entity_poly.type
_entity_poly.pdbx_seq_one_letter_code
_entity_poly.pdbx_strand_id
1 'polypeptide(L)'
;MEATNITATSDSKATTANELVIDSIEDVDYESDMEGSTQSISSVDHEARQVFQKYKDEWEASEQRRALWSALSNSTVEIGPVNKIVAFACSSLSCQQKDDERKDRDRTAAVQHALILTLHEFFQSRIPSTGPAVQCFAQDPAYTNIDREILGEVGITVLEDPHAFLELDETSVVISISPDIPVREVTADLARPAMMIWDQVIWDQVEEEPDAAEVNAIDRQKTSREKDPDLPRLKKMTEDHYVETSMPRYHDSFGSGRYHASIYIRKTTTTPTRSETAEGGGIG
;
A
#
# COMPACT_ATOMS: atom_id res chain seq x y z
N MET A 1 -56.62 -10.06 33.15
CA MET A 1 -57.08 -9.54 34.47
C MET A 1 -56.56 -10.50 35.52
N GLU A 2 -55.88 -9.94 36.53
CA GLU A 2 -55.58 -10.47 37.88
C GLU A 2 -54.74 -11.77 37.95
N ALA A 3 -53.45 -11.74 38.31
CA ALA A 3 -52.84 -11.46 39.62
C ALA A 3 -53.37 -12.37 40.75
N THR A 4 -52.48 -13.10 41.46
CA THR A 4 -52.06 -12.79 42.85
C THR A 4 -51.12 -13.88 43.40
N ASN A 5 -50.04 -13.40 44.03
CA ASN A 5 -49.05 -14.09 44.87
C ASN A 5 -49.66 -14.86 46.06
N ILE A 6 -48.97 -15.91 46.54
CA ILE A 6 -48.90 -16.20 47.99
C ILE A 6 -47.48 -16.67 48.37
N THR A 7 -46.94 -15.96 49.36
CA THR A 7 -45.69 -16.13 50.14
C THR A 7 -45.88 -17.02 51.38
N ALA A 8 -44.83 -17.70 51.84
CA ALA A 8 -44.42 -17.90 53.26
C ALA A 8 -43.31 -19.00 53.33
N THR A 9 -42.03 -18.69 53.56
CA THR A 9 -41.29 -18.60 54.85
C THR A 9 -41.30 -19.83 55.76
N SER A 10 -40.13 -20.43 56.02
CA SER A 10 -39.55 -20.52 57.38
C SER A 10 -38.13 -21.11 57.40
N ASP A 11 -37.39 -20.67 58.41
CA ASP A 11 -35.96 -20.77 58.70
C ASP A 11 -35.41 -22.16 59.10
N SER A 12 -34.12 -22.37 58.81
CA SER A 12 -33.03 -22.33 59.81
C SER A 12 -31.93 -23.38 59.54
N LYS A 13 -30.69 -22.92 59.38
CA LYS A 13 -29.59 -23.08 60.35
C LYS A 13 -28.24 -22.70 59.73
N ALA A 14 -27.50 -21.93 60.53
CA ALA A 14 -26.23 -21.29 60.25
C ALA A 14 -25.00 -22.20 60.47
N THR A 15 -23.82 -21.58 60.26
CA THR A 15 -22.45 -21.94 60.69
C THR A 15 -21.63 -22.57 59.54
N THR A 16 -20.51 -22.01 59.04
CA THR A 16 -19.47 -21.15 59.64
C THR A 16 -18.78 -20.29 58.58
N ALA A 17 -18.36 -19.09 58.97
CA ALA A 17 -17.60 -18.11 58.19
C ALA A 17 -16.15 -18.56 57.93
N ASN A 18 -15.65 -18.22 56.73
CA ASN A 18 -14.22 -18.11 56.45
C ASN A 18 -13.94 -16.62 56.21
N GLU A 19 -13.27 -16.02 57.19
CA GLU A 19 -12.82 -14.63 57.21
C GLU A 19 -11.60 -14.52 56.27
N LEU A 20 -11.76 -13.81 55.15
CA LEU A 20 -10.64 -13.32 54.36
C LEU A 20 -10.51 -11.82 54.65
N VAL A 21 -9.43 -11.51 55.36
CA VAL A 21 -8.94 -10.18 55.69
C VAL A 21 -8.77 -9.38 54.39
N ILE A 22 -9.58 -8.34 54.22
CA ILE A 22 -9.33 -7.29 53.22
C ILE A 22 -8.40 -6.29 53.91
N ASP A 23 -7.11 -6.42 53.62
CA ASP A 23 -6.14 -5.39 53.97
C ASP A 23 -6.41 -4.16 53.10
N SER A 24 -6.31 -3.02 53.76
CA SER A 24 -6.55 -1.68 53.25
C SER A 24 -5.79 -1.38 51.95
N ILE A 25 -6.52 -1.09 50.88
CA ILE A 25 -5.97 -0.41 49.70
C ILE A 25 -5.83 1.06 50.12
N GLU A 26 -4.60 1.47 50.38
CA GLU A 26 -4.23 2.88 50.45
C GLU A 26 -4.50 3.53 49.09
N ASP A 27 -5.13 4.70 49.12
CA ASP A 27 -5.33 5.57 47.97
C ASP A 27 -3.96 5.92 47.36
N VAL A 28 -3.62 5.29 46.23
CA VAL A 28 -2.46 5.66 45.42
C VAL A 28 -2.95 6.60 44.33
N ASP A 29 -2.65 7.89 44.49
CA ASP A 29 -2.88 8.94 43.50
C ASP A 29 -2.27 8.55 42.14
N TYR A 30 -3.13 8.11 41.21
CA TYR A 30 -2.76 7.62 39.89
C TYR A 30 -2.92 8.72 38.81
N GLU A 31 -2.37 9.92 39.05
CA GLU A 31 -2.50 11.06 38.11
C GLU A 31 -1.18 11.66 37.58
N SER A 32 0.02 11.13 37.88
CA SER A 32 1.26 11.81 37.46
C SER A 32 1.94 11.35 36.15
N ASP A 33 1.48 10.27 35.50
CA ASP A 33 2.29 9.63 34.42
C ASP A 33 1.73 9.79 32.99
N MET A 34 0.62 10.52 32.80
CA MET A 34 -0.03 10.71 31.48
C MET A 34 0.45 11.96 30.71
N GLU A 35 1.09 12.92 31.36
CA GLU A 35 1.53 14.15 30.68
C GLU A 35 2.80 13.95 29.85
N GLY A 36 3.74 13.10 30.31
CA GLY A 36 5.00 12.82 29.60
C GLY A 36 4.82 11.99 28.32
N SER A 37 3.85 11.08 28.29
CA SER A 37 3.55 10.23 27.13
C SER A 37 2.83 11.02 26.03
N THR A 38 1.89 11.88 26.40
CA THR A 38 1.12 12.70 25.46
C THR A 38 2.01 13.73 24.75
N GLN A 39 2.93 14.36 25.47
CA GLN A 39 3.86 15.33 24.87
C GLN A 39 4.84 14.65 23.89
N SER A 40 5.33 13.46 24.22
CA SER A 40 6.18 12.66 23.32
C SER A 40 5.45 12.21 22.05
N ILE A 41 4.19 11.80 22.15
CA ILE A 41 3.38 11.39 20.99
C ILE A 41 3.11 12.58 20.06
N SER A 42 2.74 13.74 20.62
CA SER A 42 2.50 14.97 19.83
C SER A 42 3.73 15.46 19.07
N SER A 43 4.93 15.28 19.66
CA SER A 43 6.19 15.63 19.00
C SER A 43 6.52 14.69 17.84
N VAL A 44 6.25 13.38 17.98
CA VAL A 44 6.53 12.38 16.93
C VAL A 44 5.57 12.57 15.75
N ASP A 45 4.29 12.82 16.02
CA ASP A 45 3.30 13.14 15.00
C ASP A 45 3.73 14.39 14.20
N HIS A 46 4.14 15.46 14.90
CA HIS A 46 4.60 16.67 14.25
C HIS A 46 5.86 16.46 13.39
N GLU A 47 6.83 15.67 13.87
CA GLU A 47 8.04 15.33 13.09
C GLU A 47 7.69 14.53 11.83
N ALA A 48 6.88 13.48 11.96
CA ALA A 48 6.45 12.63 10.84
C ALA A 48 5.75 13.46 9.74
N ARG A 49 4.86 14.38 10.15
CA ARG A 49 4.18 15.32 9.24
C ARG A 49 5.15 16.22 8.49
N GLN A 50 6.09 16.83 9.20
CA GLN A 50 7.09 17.70 8.56
C GLN A 50 7.96 16.94 7.57
N VAL A 51 8.40 15.73 7.95
CA VAL A 51 9.24 14.88 7.12
C VAL A 51 8.50 14.42 5.86
N PHE A 52 7.26 13.95 6.02
CA PHE A 52 6.41 13.58 4.89
C PHE A 52 6.20 14.77 3.94
N GLN A 53 5.80 15.92 4.48
CA GLN A 53 5.57 17.13 3.68
C GLN A 53 6.82 17.55 2.91
N LYS A 54 7.97 17.58 3.58
CA LYS A 54 9.26 17.91 2.95
C LYS A 54 9.55 17.04 1.74
N TYR A 55 9.51 15.71 1.90
CA TYR A 55 9.88 14.79 0.83
C TYR A 55 8.81 14.67 -0.25
N LYS A 56 7.54 14.87 0.10
CA LYS A 56 6.45 15.04 -0.87
C LYS A 56 6.72 16.25 -1.77
N ASP A 57 7.06 17.40 -1.20
CA ASP A 57 7.33 18.61 -1.98
C ASP A 57 8.59 18.48 -2.84
N GLU A 58 9.65 17.84 -2.31
CA GLU A 58 10.85 17.51 -3.10
C GLU A 58 10.52 16.57 -4.28
N TRP A 59 9.67 15.57 -4.07
CA TRP A 59 9.20 14.68 -5.14
C TRP A 59 8.39 15.45 -6.19
N GLU A 60 7.44 16.28 -5.78
CA GLU A 60 6.59 17.05 -6.70
C GLU A 60 7.39 18.01 -7.60
N ALA A 61 8.45 18.61 -7.05
CA ALA A 61 9.37 19.48 -7.79
C ALA A 61 10.37 18.70 -8.68
N SER A 62 10.50 17.39 -8.47
CA SER A 62 11.54 16.58 -9.11
C SER A 62 11.37 16.44 -10.63
N GLU A 63 12.49 16.15 -11.31
CA GLU A 63 12.46 15.74 -12.73
C GLU A 63 11.75 14.39 -12.91
N GLN A 64 11.78 13.54 -11.89
CA GLN A 64 11.25 12.19 -11.93
C GLN A 64 9.73 12.19 -11.93
N ARG A 65 9.10 13.01 -11.09
CA ARG A 65 7.64 13.23 -11.16
C ARG A 65 7.23 13.74 -12.53
N ARG A 66 7.98 14.70 -13.11
CA ARG A 66 7.72 15.21 -14.47
C ARG A 66 7.93 14.15 -15.55
N ALA A 67 8.98 13.35 -15.44
CA ALA A 67 9.28 12.27 -16.36
C ALA A 67 8.22 11.17 -16.30
N LEU A 68 7.73 10.82 -15.10
CA LEU A 68 6.65 9.86 -14.91
C LEU A 68 5.37 10.37 -15.58
N TRP A 69 5.00 11.62 -15.30
CA TRP A 69 3.85 12.26 -15.92
C TRP A 69 3.95 12.25 -17.46
N SER A 70 5.12 12.57 -17.99
CA SER A 70 5.41 12.55 -19.43
C SER A 70 5.31 11.14 -20.01
N ALA A 71 5.88 10.14 -19.34
CA ALA A 71 5.85 8.74 -19.79
C ALA A 71 4.40 8.22 -19.85
N LEU A 72 3.59 8.50 -18.84
CA LEU A 72 2.18 8.09 -18.82
C LEU A 72 1.33 8.90 -19.83
N SER A 73 1.64 10.18 -20.04
CA SER A 73 0.95 11.02 -21.02
C SER A 73 1.23 10.60 -22.47
N ASN A 74 2.48 10.19 -22.74
CA ASN A 74 2.97 9.81 -24.06
C ASN A 74 3.03 8.29 -24.27
N SER A 75 2.37 7.52 -23.40
CA SER A 75 2.33 6.06 -23.51
C SER A 75 1.81 5.65 -24.89
N THR A 76 2.52 4.73 -25.54
CA THR A 76 2.13 4.18 -26.85
C THR A 76 0.92 3.23 -26.74
N VAL A 77 0.60 2.80 -25.52
CA VAL A 77 -0.58 1.99 -25.20
C VAL A 77 -1.55 2.83 -24.40
N GLU A 78 -2.84 2.73 -24.77
CA GLU A 78 -3.91 3.35 -24.00
C GLU A 78 -4.03 2.68 -22.63
N ILE A 79 -3.86 3.48 -21.56
CA ILE A 79 -4.14 3.01 -20.21
C ILE A 79 -5.65 2.94 -20.05
N GLY A 80 -6.16 1.75 -19.71
CA GLY A 80 -7.59 1.53 -19.51
C GLY A 80 -8.18 2.38 -18.38
N PRO A 81 -9.50 2.32 -18.15
CA PRO A 81 -10.16 3.06 -17.09
C PRO A 81 -9.53 2.75 -15.72
N VAL A 82 -9.24 3.80 -14.96
CA VAL A 82 -8.72 3.70 -13.59
C VAL A 82 -9.65 4.41 -12.63
N ASN A 83 -10.09 3.70 -11.59
CA ASN A 83 -10.90 4.26 -10.50
C ASN A 83 -10.29 4.03 -9.11
N LYS A 84 -9.23 3.22 -9.00
CA LYS A 84 -8.52 3.01 -7.73
C LYS A 84 -7.02 2.84 -7.91
N ILE A 85 -6.29 3.31 -6.92
CA ILE A 85 -4.86 3.05 -6.73
C ILE A 85 -4.72 2.27 -5.43
N VAL A 86 -4.07 1.11 -5.49
CA VAL A 86 -3.88 0.21 -4.36
C VAL A 86 -2.39 0.01 -4.15
N ALA A 87 -1.87 0.53 -3.04
CA ALA A 87 -0.46 0.48 -2.71
C ALA A 87 -0.17 -0.49 -1.56
N PHE A 88 0.90 -1.26 -1.69
CA PHE A 88 1.37 -2.22 -0.70
C PHE A 88 2.81 -1.92 -0.30
N ALA A 89 3.15 -2.20 0.96
CA ALA A 89 4.53 -2.18 1.45
C ALA A 89 5.24 -0.81 1.31
N CYS A 90 4.52 0.29 1.56
CA CYS A 90 5.06 1.65 1.44
C CYS A 90 5.84 2.13 2.68
N SER A 91 5.97 1.29 3.71
CA SER A 91 6.57 1.58 5.02
C SER A 91 5.84 2.67 5.83
N SER A 92 6.10 2.70 7.14
CA SER A 92 5.59 3.74 8.04
C SER A 92 6.25 5.10 7.78
N LEU A 93 5.49 6.20 7.94
CA LEU A 93 5.98 7.58 7.95
C LEU A 93 6.48 8.03 9.35
N SER A 94 6.18 7.24 10.38
CA SER A 94 6.42 7.56 11.79
C SER A 94 7.44 6.61 12.44
N CYS A 95 8.40 6.09 11.67
CA CYS A 95 9.43 5.20 12.16
C CYS A 95 10.27 5.86 13.28
N GLN A 96 10.40 5.16 14.42
CA GLN A 96 11.09 5.65 15.62
C GLN A 96 12.59 5.28 15.70
N GLN A 97 13.20 4.77 14.62
CA GLN A 97 14.62 4.40 14.64
C GLN A 97 15.52 5.64 14.69
N LYS A 98 16.66 5.58 15.42
CA LYS A 98 17.48 6.76 15.76
C LYS A 98 18.77 6.93 14.95
N ASP A 99 18.98 6.16 13.90
CA ASP A 99 20.26 6.13 13.17
C ASP A 99 20.15 6.75 11.76
N ASP A 100 21.27 6.98 11.07
CA ASP A 100 21.27 7.57 9.72
C ASP A 100 20.48 6.75 8.68
N GLU A 101 20.30 5.45 8.91
CA GLU A 101 19.37 4.61 8.14
C GLU A 101 17.91 5.11 8.18
N ARG A 102 17.52 5.86 9.22
CA ARG A 102 16.19 6.47 9.36
C ARG A 102 15.91 7.43 8.21
N LYS A 103 16.88 8.27 7.83
CA LYS A 103 16.67 9.32 6.82
C LYS A 103 16.33 8.75 5.44
N ASP A 104 17.02 7.69 5.04
CA ASP A 104 16.79 7.03 3.75
C ASP A 104 15.44 6.30 3.73
N ARG A 105 15.05 5.68 4.86
CA ARG A 105 13.75 5.01 5.00
C ARG A 105 12.59 6.01 5.03
N ASP A 106 12.70 7.07 5.83
CA ASP A 106 11.66 8.11 5.93
C ASP A 106 11.44 8.77 4.57
N ARG A 107 12.54 9.06 3.86
CA ARG A 107 12.48 9.57 2.49
C ARG A 107 11.82 8.58 1.54
N THR A 108 12.22 7.31 1.59
CA THR A 108 11.64 6.26 0.74
C THR A 108 10.14 6.12 0.98
N ALA A 109 9.72 6.03 2.24
CA ALA A 109 8.32 5.95 2.60
C ALA A 109 7.56 7.17 2.09
N ALA A 110 8.02 8.38 2.38
CA ALA A 110 7.37 9.61 1.92
C ALA A 110 7.25 9.70 0.39
N VAL A 111 8.30 9.31 -0.34
CA VAL A 111 8.31 9.31 -1.81
C VAL A 111 7.36 8.27 -2.39
N GLN A 112 7.25 7.08 -1.79
CA GLN A 112 6.27 6.07 -2.21
C GLN A 112 4.82 6.58 -2.04
N HIS A 113 4.51 7.28 -0.94
CA HIS A 113 3.19 7.89 -0.77
C HIS A 113 2.96 9.08 -1.73
N ALA A 114 3.99 9.89 -2.00
CA ALA A 114 3.91 10.95 -2.99
C ALA A 114 3.70 10.43 -4.43
N LEU A 115 4.21 9.23 -4.73
CA LEU A 115 3.92 8.51 -5.98
C LEU A 115 2.43 8.15 -6.09
N ILE A 116 1.80 7.66 -5.01
CA ILE A 116 0.33 7.42 -4.97
C ILE A 116 -0.42 8.69 -5.36
N LEU A 117 -0.10 9.82 -4.71
CA LEU A 117 -0.74 11.10 -4.97
C LEU A 117 -0.52 11.60 -6.40
N THR A 118 0.67 11.37 -6.97
CA THR A 118 0.98 11.72 -8.36
C THR A 118 0.11 10.94 -9.34
N LEU A 119 -0.04 9.63 -9.12
CA LEU A 119 -0.90 8.81 -9.97
C LEU A 119 -2.37 9.20 -9.80
N HIS A 120 -2.78 9.51 -8.56
CA HIS A 120 -4.14 9.99 -8.29
C HIS A 120 -4.44 11.25 -9.08
N GLU A 121 -3.58 12.27 -8.98
CA GLU A 121 -3.71 13.52 -9.75
C GLU A 121 -3.77 13.24 -11.26
N PHE A 122 -2.88 12.38 -11.75
CA PHE A 122 -2.80 12.03 -13.16
C PHE A 122 -4.10 11.39 -13.67
N PHE A 123 -4.59 10.35 -13.01
CA PHE A 123 -5.80 9.65 -13.44
C PHE A 123 -7.06 10.49 -13.20
N GLN A 124 -7.14 11.20 -12.07
CA GLN A 124 -8.26 12.08 -11.78
C GLN A 124 -8.41 13.19 -12.83
N SER A 125 -7.29 13.73 -13.36
CA SER A 125 -7.32 14.75 -14.41
C SER A 125 -7.91 14.28 -15.74
N ARG A 126 -7.98 12.95 -15.95
CA ARG A 126 -8.54 12.32 -17.16
C ARG A 126 -10.02 11.99 -17.02
N ILE A 127 -10.56 12.07 -15.81
CA ILE A 127 -11.98 11.84 -15.54
C ILE A 127 -12.72 13.18 -15.69
N PRO A 128 -13.87 13.23 -16.39
CA PRO A 128 -14.72 14.42 -16.41
C PRO A 128 -15.09 14.85 -14.99
N SER A 129 -15.31 16.14 -14.74
CA SER A 129 -15.62 16.65 -13.39
C SER A 129 -16.88 16.05 -12.75
N THR A 130 -17.75 15.39 -13.53
CA THR A 130 -18.95 14.69 -13.06
C THR A 130 -18.75 13.19 -12.86
N GLY A 131 -17.56 12.66 -13.16
CA GLY A 131 -17.23 11.25 -13.01
C GLY A 131 -16.87 10.88 -11.57
N PRO A 132 -16.81 9.58 -11.25
CA PRO A 132 -16.40 9.12 -9.94
C PRO A 132 -14.94 9.50 -9.66
N ALA A 133 -14.64 9.84 -8.41
CA ALA A 133 -13.27 10.12 -7.99
C ALA A 133 -12.41 8.85 -7.98
N VAL A 134 -11.12 8.99 -8.27
CA VAL A 134 -10.15 7.90 -8.10
C VAL A 134 -9.90 7.69 -6.61
N GLN A 135 -10.10 6.48 -6.11
CA GLN A 135 -9.86 6.15 -4.71
C GLN A 135 -8.39 5.75 -4.51
N CYS A 136 -7.79 6.13 -3.39
CA CYS A 136 -6.44 5.70 -3.02
C CYS A 136 -6.48 4.85 -1.77
N PHE A 137 -5.92 3.65 -1.86
CA PHE A 137 -5.79 2.70 -0.78
C PHE A 137 -4.32 2.38 -0.54
N ALA A 138 -3.94 2.26 0.72
CA ALA A 138 -2.62 1.81 1.10
C ALA A 138 -2.70 0.76 2.22
N GLN A 139 -1.84 -0.24 2.17
CA GLN A 139 -1.71 -1.24 3.21
C GLN A 139 -0.24 -1.54 3.48
N ASP A 140 0.13 -1.41 4.74
CA ASP A 140 1.42 -1.83 5.27
C ASP A 140 1.23 -2.26 6.73
N PRO A 141 1.67 -3.47 7.13
CA PRO A 141 1.62 -3.90 8.52
C PRO A 141 2.38 -2.97 9.50
N ALA A 142 3.31 -2.16 9.01
CA ALA A 142 4.05 -1.19 9.80
C ALA A 142 3.26 0.10 10.09
N TYR A 143 2.10 0.33 9.46
CA TYR A 143 1.34 1.56 9.67
C TYR A 143 0.83 1.71 11.10
N THR A 144 1.13 2.86 11.69
CA THR A 144 0.66 3.30 12.99
C THR A 144 -0.59 4.17 12.87
N ASN A 145 -1.19 4.56 14.01
CA ASN A 145 -2.28 5.54 14.02
C ASN A 145 -1.85 6.90 13.45
N ILE A 146 -0.59 7.30 13.68
CA ILE A 146 -0.02 8.53 13.13
C ILE A 146 -0.01 8.45 11.60
N ASP A 147 0.43 7.32 11.04
CA ASP A 147 0.44 7.13 9.58
C ASP A 147 -0.99 7.23 9.01
N ARG A 148 -1.97 6.62 9.67
CA ARG A 148 -3.38 6.68 9.25
C ARG A 148 -3.94 8.09 9.22
N GLU A 149 -3.62 8.90 10.23
CA GLU A 149 -4.03 10.30 10.30
C GLU A 149 -3.38 11.12 9.17
N ILE A 150 -2.06 11.03 9.02
CA ILE A 150 -1.31 11.76 7.99
C ILE A 150 -1.78 11.37 6.58
N LEU A 151 -1.95 10.07 6.32
CA LEU A 151 -2.37 9.57 5.02
C LEU A 151 -3.83 9.91 4.72
N GLY A 152 -4.71 9.86 5.74
CA GLY A 152 -6.11 10.25 5.61
C GLY A 152 -6.27 11.72 5.19
N GLU A 153 -5.44 12.63 5.71
CA GLU A 153 -5.47 14.06 5.36
C GLU A 153 -5.15 14.34 3.90
N VAL A 154 -4.35 13.49 3.25
CA VAL A 154 -4.02 13.60 1.83
C VAL A 154 -4.91 12.70 0.94
N GLY A 155 -5.97 12.12 1.51
CA GLY A 155 -6.96 11.34 0.76
C GLY A 155 -6.58 9.88 0.51
N ILE A 156 -5.63 9.32 1.26
CA ILE A 156 -5.27 7.90 1.18
C ILE A 156 -5.98 7.15 2.31
N THR A 157 -6.77 6.15 1.94
CA THR A 157 -7.45 5.27 2.89
C THR A 157 -6.52 4.12 3.27
N VAL A 158 -6.11 4.05 4.53
CA VAL A 158 -5.32 2.94 5.05
C VAL A 158 -6.22 1.74 5.34
N LEU A 159 -5.90 0.59 4.77
CA LEU A 159 -6.63 -0.66 4.95
C LEU A 159 -5.90 -1.60 5.93
N GLU A 160 -6.65 -2.39 6.68
CA GLU A 160 -6.08 -3.45 7.52
C GLU A 160 -5.58 -4.61 6.66
N ASP A 161 -4.44 -5.20 7.01
CA ASP A 161 -3.93 -6.41 6.36
C ASP A 161 -4.89 -7.61 6.55
N PRO A 162 -5.29 -8.35 5.49
CA PRO A 162 -4.90 -8.27 4.07
C PRO A 162 -5.96 -7.67 3.12
N HIS A 163 -6.77 -6.71 3.58
CA HIS A 163 -7.93 -6.21 2.85
C HIS A 163 -7.61 -5.42 1.58
N ALA A 164 -6.41 -4.88 1.40
CA ALA A 164 -6.06 -4.20 0.14
C ALA A 164 -6.12 -5.12 -1.08
N PHE A 165 -5.93 -6.43 -0.91
CA PHE A 165 -6.13 -7.39 -2.00
C PHE A 165 -7.59 -7.47 -2.49
N LEU A 166 -8.56 -7.12 -1.63
CA LEU A 166 -9.98 -7.09 -2.01
C LEU A 166 -10.32 -5.91 -2.93
N GLU A 167 -9.47 -4.88 -2.96
CA GLU A 167 -9.66 -3.72 -3.82
C GLU A 167 -9.09 -3.90 -5.23
N LEU A 168 -8.38 -5.01 -5.48
CA LEU A 168 -7.78 -5.30 -6.77
C LEU A 168 -8.83 -5.73 -7.81
N ASP A 169 -8.84 -5.04 -8.95
CA ASP A 169 -9.63 -5.39 -10.11
C ASP A 169 -9.00 -4.88 -11.42
N GLU A 170 -9.67 -5.06 -12.55
CA GLU A 170 -9.23 -4.63 -13.87
C GLU A 170 -9.07 -3.11 -14.06
N THR A 171 -9.60 -2.32 -13.13
CA THR A 171 -9.57 -0.85 -13.12
C THR A 171 -8.65 -0.28 -12.04
N SER A 172 -7.94 -1.16 -11.34
CA SER A 172 -6.95 -0.76 -10.33
C SER A 172 -5.59 -0.43 -10.95
N VAL A 173 -4.86 0.45 -10.27
CA VAL A 173 -3.42 0.61 -10.38
C VAL A 173 -2.79 0.00 -9.14
N VAL A 174 -1.80 -0.87 -9.30
CA VAL A 174 -1.08 -1.49 -8.16
C VAL A 174 0.29 -0.86 -8.00
N ILE A 175 0.65 -0.48 -6.77
CA ILE A 175 2.01 -0.07 -6.42
C ILE A 175 2.55 -1.05 -5.39
N SER A 176 3.72 -1.64 -5.63
CA SER A 176 4.40 -2.50 -4.66
C SER A 176 5.89 -2.55 -4.93
N ILE A 177 6.69 -1.84 -4.14
CA ILE A 177 8.14 -1.73 -4.36
C ILE A 177 8.88 -2.38 -3.19
N SER A 178 9.66 -3.41 -3.48
CA SER A 178 10.37 -4.25 -2.50
C SER A 178 9.49 -4.79 -1.36
N PRO A 179 8.36 -5.45 -1.66
CA PRO A 179 7.47 -5.95 -0.63
C PRO A 179 8.08 -7.13 0.14
N ASP A 180 7.68 -7.25 1.40
CA ASP A 180 8.03 -8.39 2.26
C ASP A 180 7.00 -9.53 2.20
N ILE A 181 6.05 -9.45 1.27
CA ILE A 181 4.97 -10.41 1.02
C ILE A 181 4.76 -10.60 -0.49
N PRO A 182 4.15 -11.72 -0.94
CA PRO A 182 4.06 -12.06 -2.36
C PRO A 182 2.98 -11.26 -3.13
N VAL A 183 3.06 -9.93 -3.12
CA VAL A 183 2.04 -9.04 -3.72
C VAL A 183 1.88 -9.31 -5.21
N ARG A 184 3.00 -9.44 -5.94
CA ARG A 184 2.97 -9.62 -7.40
C ARG A 184 2.32 -10.92 -7.79
N GLU A 185 2.66 -11.98 -7.05
CA GLU A 185 2.13 -13.31 -7.24
C GLU A 185 0.64 -13.41 -6.91
N VAL A 186 0.19 -12.82 -5.80
CA VAL A 186 -1.23 -12.77 -5.44
C VAL A 186 -2.01 -11.93 -6.44
N THR A 187 -1.47 -10.78 -6.87
CA THR A 187 -2.08 -9.94 -7.90
C THR A 187 -2.26 -10.74 -9.20
N ALA A 188 -1.27 -11.53 -9.60
CA ALA A 188 -1.33 -12.36 -10.80
C ALA A 188 -2.39 -13.48 -10.74
N ASP A 189 -2.81 -13.89 -9.55
CA ASP A 189 -3.87 -14.87 -9.36
C ASP A 189 -5.26 -14.22 -9.21
N LEU A 190 -5.34 -13.02 -8.62
CA LEU A 190 -6.62 -12.36 -8.32
C LEU A 190 -7.14 -11.46 -9.45
N ALA A 191 -6.28 -10.70 -10.11
CA ALA A 191 -6.72 -9.61 -10.98
C ALA A 191 -5.79 -9.38 -12.18
N ARG A 192 -6.24 -8.54 -13.11
CA ARG A 192 -5.40 -8.00 -14.20
C ARG A 192 -5.48 -6.48 -14.18
N PRO A 193 -4.79 -5.80 -13.24
CA PRO A 193 -4.85 -4.35 -13.08
C PRO A 193 -4.61 -3.59 -14.39
N ALA A 194 -5.18 -2.39 -14.50
CA ALA A 194 -4.95 -1.53 -15.66
C ALA A 194 -3.47 -1.13 -15.78
N MET A 195 -2.81 -0.96 -14.65
CA MET A 195 -1.38 -0.65 -14.56
C MET A 195 -0.79 -1.20 -13.26
N MET A 196 0.50 -1.55 -13.29
CA MET A 196 1.26 -1.98 -12.11
C MET A 196 2.59 -1.24 -12.08
N ILE A 197 3.02 -0.80 -10.90
CA ILE A 197 4.34 -0.22 -10.66
C ILE A 197 4.98 -1.02 -9.52
N TRP A 198 5.93 -1.87 -9.87
CA TRP A 198 6.61 -2.74 -8.92
C TRP A 198 8.02 -3.09 -9.38
N ASP A 199 8.77 -3.84 -8.57
CA ASP A 199 10.11 -4.30 -8.93
C ASP A 199 10.12 -5.02 -10.27
N GLN A 200 11.10 -4.68 -11.11
CA GLN A 200 11.25 -5.29 -12.43
C GLN A 200 11.31 -6.81 -12.34
N VAL A 201 10.44 -7.46 -13.13
CA VAL A 201 10.43 -8.91 -13.33
C VAL A 201 11.67 -9.29 -14.12
N ILE A 202 12.52 -10.14 -13.56
CA ILE A 202 13.76 -10.57 -14.24
C ILE A 202 13.52 -11.86 -15.01
N TRP A 203 13.96 -11.84 -16.27
CA TRP A 203 13.74 -12.92 -17.23
C TRP A 203 14.78 -14.04 -17.13
N ASP A 204 16.00 -13.71 -16.70
CA ASP A 204 17.15 -14.60 -16.59
C ASP A 204 17.90 -14.37 -15.26
N GLN A 205 18.08 -15.41 -14.45
CA GLN A 205 18.96 -15.33 -13.28
C GLN A 205 20.41 -15.33 -13.75
N VAL A 206 20.94 -14.16 -14.08
CA VAL A 206 22.39 -14.01 -14.18
C VAL A 206 22.90 -13.90 -12.75
N GLU A 207 23.41 -15.02 -12.21
CA GLU A 207 24.22 -15.04 -11.00
C GLU A 207 25.55 -14.33 -11.30
N GLU A 208 25.54 -13.00 -11.43
CA GLU A 208 26.79 -12.24 -11.35
C GLU A 208 27.18 -12.15 -9.87
N GLU A 209 28.35 -12.69 -9.53
CA GLU A 209 28.89 -12.53 -8.18
C GLU A 209 29.08 -11.03 -7.89
N PRO A 210 28.53 -10.54 -6.78
CA PRO A 210 28.59 -9.12 -6.48
C PRO A 210 29.92 -8.70 -5.88
N ASP A 211 30.26 -7.42 -6.05
CA ASP A 211 31.43 -6.86 -5.39
C ASP A 211 31.22 -6.69 -3.87
N ALA A 212 32.31 -6.45 -3.14
CA ALA A 212 32.30 -6.36 -1.68
C ALA A 212 31.48 -5.17 -1.11
N ALA A 213 31.27 -4.09 -1.86
CA ALA A 213 30.41 -2.97 -1.48
C ALA A 213 28.93 -3.25 -1.76
N GLU A 214 28.63 -4.17 -2.69
CA GLU A 214 27.28 -4.57 -3.07
C GLU A 214 26.64 -5.62 -2.16
N VAL A 215 27.44 -6.33 -1.35
CA VAL A 215 26.95 -7.40 -0.46
C VAL A 215 25.82 -6.91 0.47
N ASN A 216 25.89 -5.67 0.99
CA ASN A 216 24.86 -5.11 1.87
C ASN A 216 23.57 -4.71 1.14
N ALA A 217 23.67 -4.19 -0.09
CA ALA A 217 22.49 -3.87 -0.91
C ALA A 217 21.81 -5.16 -1.42
N ILE A 218 22.59 -6.21 -1.62
CA ILE A 218 22.13 -7.51 -2.09
C ILE A 218 21.46 -8.32 -1.00
N ASP A 219 21.81 -8.11 0.27
CA ASP A 219 21.14 -8.81 1.38
C ASP A 219 19.66 -8.38 1.49
N ARG A 220 19.38 -7.07 1.44
CA ARG A 220 18.00 -6.54 1.38
C ARG A 220 17.26 -7.00 0.12
N GLN A 221 17.95 -7.08 -1.01
CA GLN A 221 17.37 -7.39 -2.31
C GLN A 221 17.14 -8.89 -2.58
N LYS A 222 18.02 -9.77 -2.09
CA LYS A 222 17.80 -11.22 -2.07
C LYS A 222 16.58 -11.55 -1.21
N THR A 223 16.45 -10.90 -0.05
CA THR A 223 15.30 -11.15 0.84
C THR A 223 13.96 -10.72 0.23
N SER A 224 13.90 -9.63 -0.55
CA SER A 224 12.67 -9.20 -1.23
C SER A 224 12.19 -10.22 -2.28
N ARG A 225 13.08 -10.72 -3.15
CA ARG A 225 12.70 -11.77 -4.14
C ARG A 225 12.47 -13.14 -3.54
N GLU A 226 13.03 -13.44 -2.38
CA GLU A 226 12.65 -14.63 -1.62
C GLU A 226 11.21 -14.53 -1.10
N LYS A 227 10.78 -13.31 -0.74
CA LYS A 227 9.44 -13.03 -0.19
C LYS A 227 8.37 -12.83 -1.27
N ASP A 228 8.74 -12.27 -2.42
CA ASP A 228 7.89 -12.09 -3.60
C ASP A 228 8.64 -12.56 -4.86
N PRO A 229 8.70 -13.87 -5.12
CA PRO A 229 9.49 -14.44 -6.21
C PRO A 229 8.88 -14.17 -7.58
N ASP A 230 9.72 -14.04 -8.61
CA ASP A 230 9.27 -13.91 -10.01
C ASP A 230 8.87 -15.29 -10.58
N LEU A 231 7.67 -15.80 -10.25
CA LEU A 231 7.26 -17.14 -10.66
C LEU A 231 6.79 -17.19 -12.13
N PRO A 232 6.80 -18.37 -12.79
CA PRO A 232 6.44 -18.51 -14.20
C PRO A 232 5.06 -17.93 -14.58
N ARG A 233 4.11 -17.89 -13.65
CA ARG A 233 2.78 -17.32 -13.90
C ARG A 233 2.79 -15.79 -13.96
N LEU A 234 3.55 -15.12 -13.09
CA LEU A 234 3.74 -13.67 -13.12
C LEU A 234 4.47 -13.27 -14.41
N LYS A 235 5.52 -14.03 -14.74
CA LYS A 235 6.26 -13.92 -15.99
C LYS A 235 5.33 -13.97 -17.20
N LYS A 236 4.54 -15.04 -17.30
CA LYS A 236 3.55 -15.22 -18.37
C LYS A 236 2.51 -14.10 -18.41
N MET A 237 1.98 -13.69 -17.26
CA MET A 237 0.99 -12.61 -17.20
C MET A 237 1.55 -11.31 -17.79
N THR A 238 2.75 -10.92 -17.37
CA THR A 238 3.39 -9.68 -17.84
C THR A 238 3.74 -9.73 -19.32
N GLU A 239 4.32 -10.85 -19.81
CA GLU A 239 4.59 -11.08 -21.23
C GLU A 239 3.33 -10.99 -22.11
N ASP A 240 2.30 -11.74 -21.74
CA ASP A 240 1.10 -11.89 -22.56
C ASP A 240 0.28 -10.59 -22.57
N HIS A 241 0.11 -9.95 -21.41
CA HIS A 241 -0.91 -8.92 -21.23
C HIS A 241 -0.40 -7.51 -21.01
N TYR A 242 0.89 -7.27 -20.79
CA TYR A 242 1.40 -5.94 -20.41
C TYR A 242 2.51 -5.45 -21.34
N VAL A 243 2.61 -4.13 -21.47
CA VAL A 243 3.78 -3.46 -22.02
C VAL A 243 4.57 -2.89 -20.85
N GLU A 244 5.83 -3.29 -20.75
CA GLU A 244 6.77 -2.75 -19.78
C GLU A 244 7.36 -1.42 -20.26
N THR A 245 7.51 -0.48 -19.35
CA THR A 245 8.23 0.77 -19.53
C THR A 245 9.03 1.05 -18.27
N SER A 246 10.25 1.57 -18.45
CA SER A 246 11.11 1.87 -17.31
C SER A 246 10.53 2.99 -16.45
N MET A 247 10.54 2.79 -15.14
CA MET A 247 10.31 3.89 -14.21
C MET A 247 11.45 4.91 -14.36
N PRO A 248 11.17 6.23 -14.43
CA PRO A 248 12.22 7.24 -14.45
C PRO A 248 13.15 7.07 -13.26
N ARG A 249 14.47 6.97 -13.52
CA ARG A 249 15.46 6.77 -12.47
C ARG A 249 15.41 7.90 -11.45
N TYR A 250 15.09 7.55 -10.21
CA TYR A 250 15.29 8.41 -9.05
C TYR A 250 16.40 7.77 -8.23
N HIS A 251 17.56 8.43 -8.18
CA HIS A 251 18.77 7.97 -7.48
C HIS A 251 18.39 7.44 -6.08
N ASP A 252 18.54 6.13 -5.84
CA ASP A 252 18.42 5.42 -4.55
C ASP A 252 17.14 5.67 -3.70
N SER A 253 16.10 6.27 -4.27
CA SER A 253 15.02 6.88 -3.48
C SER A 253 13.85 5.95 -3.15
N PHE A 254 13.84 4.77 -3.76
CA PHE A 254 12.85 3.72 -3.47
C PHE A 254 13.49 2.55 -2.71
N GLY A 255 14.72 2.72 -2.19
CA GLY A 255 15.45 1.67 -1.46
C GLY A 255 15.86 0.46 -2.30
N SER A 256 15.54 0.43 -3.59
CA SER A 256 15.90 -0.66 -4.49
C SER A 256 17.32 -0.42 -5.02
N GLY A 257 18.26 -1.30 -4.67
CA GLY A 257 19.64 -1.25 -5.17
C GLY A 257 19.74 -1.50 -6.69
N ARG A 258 20.42 -2.58 -7.11
CA ARG A 258 20.69 -2.91 -8.53
C ARG A 258 19.45 -3.02 -9.46
N TYR A 259 18.22 -3.09 -8.94
CA TYR A 259 17.02 -3.31 -9.75
C TYR A 259 16.05 -2.15 -9.60
N HIS A 260 15.54 -1.68 -10.73
CA HIS A 260 14.65 -0.53 -10.82
C HIS A 260 13.19 -1.01 -10.75
N ALA A 261 12.30 -0.20 -10.18
CA ALA A 261 10.88 -0.38 -10.42
C ALA A 261 10.58 -0.24 -11.93
N SER A 262 9.59 -0.97 -12.41
CA SER A 262 9.08 -0.89 -13.78
C SER A 262 7.59 -0.59 -13.77
N ILE A 263 7.12 0.07 -14.83
CA ILE A 263 5.71 0.36 -15.08
C ILE A 263 5.20 -0.65 -16.10
N TYR A 264 4.15 -1.39 -15.76
CA TYR A 264 3.50 -2.36 -16.61
C TYR A 264 2.10 -1.84 -16.95
N ILE A 265 1.84 -1.53 -18.22
CA ILE A 265 0.53 -1.05 -18.70
C ILE A 265 -0.18 -2.16 -19.45
N ARG A 266 -1.42 -2.46 -19.09
CA ARG A 266 -2.18 -3.54 -19.72
C ARG A 266 -2.47 -3.23 -21.19
N LYS A 267 -2.17 -4.18 -22.08
CA LYS A 267 -2.49 -4.10 -23.51
C LYS A 267 -4.01 -4.05 -23.67
N THR A 268 -4.54 -3.07 -24.39
CA THR A 268 -5.94 -3.09 -24.81
C THR A 268 -6.11 -4.15 -25.88
N THR A 269 -7.01 -5.11 -25.66
CA THR A 269 -7.35 -6.09 -26.70
C THR A 269 -8.16 -5.35 -27.75
N THR A 270 -7.57 -5.07 -28.91
CA THR A 270 -8.34 -4.60 -30.06
C THR A 270 -9.30 -5.73 -30.43
N THR A 271 -10.58 -5.61 -30.04
CA THR A 271 -11.61 -6.52 -30.53
C THR A 271 -11.62 -6.41 -32.06
N PRO A 272 -11.33 -7.48 -32.83
CA PRO A 272 -11.40 -7.38 -34.27
C PRO A 272 -12.84 -7.08 -34.64
N THR A 273 -13.06 -5.90 -35.24
CA THR A 273 -14.36 -5.49 -35.77
C THR A 273 -14.81 -6.57 -36.74
N ARG A 274 -15.80 -7.38 -36.34
CA ARG A 274 -16.41 -8.38 -37.19
C ARG A 274 -17.13 -7.63 -38.31
N SER A 275 -16.48 -7.53 -39.47
CA SER A 275 -17.12 -7.02 -40.67
C SER A 275 -18.29 -7.94 -41.02
N GLU A 276 -19.52 -7.48 -40.80
CA GLU A 276 -20.71 -8.08 -41.37
C GLU A 276 -20.67 -7.90 -42.90
N THR A 277 -20.13 -8.89 -43.61
CA THR A 277 -20.53 -9.16 -44.98
C THR A 277 -21.82 -9.97 -44.92
N ALA A 278 -22.95 -9.27 -44.79
CA ALA A 278 -24.23 -9.82 -45.19
C ALA A 278 -24.31 -9.69 -46.72
N GLU A 279 -23.74 -10.68 -47.43
CA GLU A 279 -24.05 -10.87 -48.84
C GLU A 279 -25.53 -11.24 -48.97
N GLY A 280 -26.27 -10.36 -49.64
CA GLY A 280 -27.64 -10.59 -50.05
C GLY A 280 -27.72 -11.78 -50.99
N GLY A 281 -28.23 -12.90 -50.48
CA GLY A 281 -28.74 -13.99 -51.29
C GLY A 281 -30.10 -13.61 -51.87
N GLY A 282 -30.09 -12.99 -53.06
CA GLY A 282 -31.29 -12.73 -53.85
C GLY A 282 -31.12 -13.22 -55.29
N ILE A 283 -31.45 -14.48 -55.56
CA ILE A 283 -31.76 -15.07 -56.87
C ILE A 283 -32.34 -16.47 -56.58
N GLY A 284 -33.48 -16.94 -57.08
CA GLY A 284 -34.49 -16.45 -58.00
C GLY A 284 -35.63 -17.47 -58.04
#